data_AF-A0A9P4TQY2-F1
#
_entry.id   AF-A0A9P4TQY2-F1
#
_cell.length_a   1.000
_cell.length_b   1.000
_cell.length_c   1.000
_cell.angle_alpha   90.00
_cell.angle_beta   90.00
_cell.angle_gamma   90.00
#
_symmetry.space_group_name_H-M   'P 1'
#
loop_
_entity.id
_entity.type
_entity.pdbx_description
1 polymer ?
#
loop_
_entity_poly.entity_id
_entity_poly.type
_entity_poly.pdbx_seq_one_letter_code
_entity_poly.pdbx_strand_id
1 'polypeptide(L)'
;MVDDYRQQLLADIKSSRNDTLFSDLIITCGTNSYNVHRVVVASRSVVFRKALEFPGKESEQGIIDLSDNDPAIVDLLLQYIYEAEYDPILAAPPAGHSCSQYINGHVCGDYGERCICDHHTCGEDCNYNCEDFVCSDCVELKGDSSQLLTHAKMFEMADKYVVSGLKQLCIEKYKQACLKFWDDSKFAESAYHAYSTTPTREKGLRNVVCKVISQHMSLLKKPEVEDLMNEFNGLAFGLLFEKAEQAGWCK
;
A
#
# COMPACT_ATOMS: atom_id res chain seq x y z
N MET A 1 27.30 12.65 -2.63
CA MET A 1 28.19 12.29 -1.51
C MET A 1 27.42 11.94 -0.23
N VAL A 2 26.70 12.88 0.41
CA VAL A 2 25.92 12.55 1.63
C VAL A 2 24.79 11.57 1.36
N ASP A 3 24.07 11.72 0.25
CA ASP A 3 23.00 10.78 -0.11
C ASP A 3 23.55 9.41 -0.48
N ASP A 4 24.73 9.33 -1.09
CA ASP A 4 25.40 8.05 -1.35
C ASP A 4 25.72 7.31 -0.04
N TYR A 5 26.18 8.03 0.99
CA TYR A 5 26.42 7.43 2.32
C TYR A 5 25.13 7.01 3.03
N ARG A 6 24.02 7.75 2.85
CA ARG A 6 22.72 7.33 3.35
C ARG A 6 22.22 6.07 2.64
N GLN A 7 22.39 6.00 1.32
CA GLN A 7 22.04 4.81 0.54
C GLN A 7 22.90 3.61 0.94
N GLN A 8 24.20 3.82 1.20
CA GLN A 8 25.08 2.76 1.70
C GLN A 8 24.59 2.23 3.06
N LEU A 9 24.25 3.11 4.01
CA LEU A 9 23.69 2.69 5.30
C LEU A 9 22.41 1.86 5.13
N LEU A 10 21.50 2.28 4.23
CA LEU A 10 20.29 1.53 3.95
C LEU A 10 20.59 0.16 3.31
N ALA A 11 21.57 0.09 2.41
CA ALA A 11 22.02 -1.16 1.80
C ALA A 11 22.66 -2.11 2.83
N ASP A 12 23.46 -1.59 3.75
CA ASP A 12 24.08 -2.36 4.83
C ASP A 12 23.00 -2.95 5.75
N ILE A 13 22.03 -2.14 6.19
CA ILE A 13 20.90 -2.62 6.99
C ILE A 13 20.07 -3.65 6.21
N LYS A 14 19.74 -3.40 4.94
CA LYS A 14 19.03 -4.37 4.10
C LYS A 14 19.76 -5.71 4.02
N SER A 15 21.07 -5.71 3.84
CA SER A 15 21.88 -6.93 3.76
C SER A 15 21.81 -7.77 5.05
N SER A 16 21.66 -7.12 6.21
CA SER A 16 21.55 -7.80 7.50
C SER A 16 20.29 -8.65 7.68
N ARG A 17 19.23 -8.45 6.87
CA ARG A 17 17.99 -9.26 6.97
C ARG A 17 18.25 -10.76 6.85
N ASN A 18 19.18 -11.14 5.97
CA ASN A 18 19.51 -12.54 5.68
C ASN A 18 20.81 -12.99 6.36
N ASP A 19 21.43 -12.12 7.17
CA ASP A 19 22.62 -12.44 7.93
C ASP A 19 22.22 -12.79 9.37
N THR A 20 22.74 -13.92 9.87
CA THR A 20 22.53 -14.34 11.25
C THR A 20 23.58 -13.72 12.19
N LEU A 21 24.63 -13.12 11.66
CA LEU A 21 25.67 -12.46 12.43
C LEU A 21 25.07 -11.30 13.24
N PHE A 22 25.28 -11.32 14.55
CA PHE A 22 24.73 -10.35 15.52
C PHE A 22 23.21 -10.36 15.68
N SER A 23 22.50 -11.33 15.10
CA SER A 23 21.10 -11.54 15.44
C SER A 23 20.96 -11.90 16.93
N ASP A 24 19.97 -11.27 17.57
CA ASP A 24 19.75 -11.30 19.02
C ASP A 24 18.27 -11.46 19.38
N LEU A 25 17.44 -11.78 18.39
CA LEU A 25 16.00 -12.04 18.50
C LEU A 25 15.57 -13.05 17.43
N ILE A 26 14.64 -13.92 17.80
CA ILE A 26 14.01 -14.86 16.88
C ILE A 26 12.53 -14.48 16.75
N ILE A 27 12.04 -14.40 15.51
CA ILE A 27 10.61 -14.32 15.22
C ILE A 27 10.18 -15.67 14.66
N THR A 28 9.13 -16.26 15.22
CA THR A 28 8.54 -17.52 14.71
C THR A 28 7.19 -17.29 14.07
N CYS A 29 6.87 -18.04 13.04
CA CYS A 29 5.56 -18.03 12.39
C CYS A 29 5.23 -19.43 11.88
N GLY A 30 4.52 -20.22 12.67
CA GLY A 30 4.30 -21.64 12.40
C GLY A 30 5.61 -22.40 12.34
N THR A 31 5.96 -22.95 11.17
CA THR A 31 7.22 -23.66 10.94
C THR A 31 8.39 -22.76 10.58
N ASN A 32 8.14 -21.49 10.26
CA ASN A 32 9.18 -20.56 9.84
C ASN A 32 9.81 -19.90 11.07
N SER A 33 11.14 -19.73 11.02
CA SER A 33 11.91 -19.06 12.06
C SER A 33 12.87 -18.06 11.42
N TYR A 34 12.89 -16.84 11.93
CA TYR A 34 13.64 -15.72 11.39
C TYR A 34 14.59 -15.20 12.47
N ASN A 35 15.90 -15.30 12.24
CA ASN A 35 16.90 -14.64 13.08
C ASN A 35 16.94 -13.16 12.70
N VAL A 36 16.65 -12.28 13.65
CA VAL A 36 16.51 -10.84 13.41
C VAL A 36 17.25 -10.03 14.48
N HIS A 37 17.38 -8.74 14.22
CA HIS A 37 18.10 -7.78 15.06
C HIS A 37 17.09 -6.95 15.86
N ARG A 38 17.14 -7.05 17.20
CA ARG A 38 16.27 -6.31 18.14
C ARG A 38 16.25 -4.83 17.83
N VAL A 39 17.42 -4.24 17.60
CA VAL A 39 17.54 -2.80 17.35
C VAL A 39 16.78 -2.37 16.10
N VAL A 40 16.83 -3.16 15.02
CA VAL A 40 16.13 -2.84 13.77
C VAL A 40 14.63 -3.01 13.96
N VAL A 41 14.19 -4.17 14.46
CA VAL A 41 12.78 -4.50 14.64
C VAL A 41 12.10 -3.55 15.63
N ALA A 42 12.72 -3.29 16.79
CA ALA A 42 12.20 -2.38 17.80
C ALA A 42 12.22 -0.91 17.35
N SER A 43 13.14 -0.49 16.47
CA SER A 43 13.13 0.88 15.95
C SER A 43 11.96 1.12 14.98
N ARG A 44 11.51 0.07 14.29
CA ARG A 44 10.53 0.16 13.19
C ARG A 44 9.10 -0.14 13.61
N SER A 45 8.90 -0.87 14.71
CA SER A 45 7.60 -1.29 15.23
C SER A 45 7.44 -0.90 16.70
N VAL A 46 6.38 -0.13 17.00
CA VAL A 46 6.08 0.25 18.39
C VAL A 46 5.67 -0.97 19.21
N VAL A 47 4.97 -1.93 18.60
CA VAL A 47 4.51 -3.13 19.29
C VAL A 47 5.68 -4.05 19.61
N PHE A 48 6.59 -4.28 18.66
CA PHE A 48 7.78 -5.10 18.92
C PHE A 48 8.71 -4.44 19.94
N ARG A 49 8.86 -3.11 19.90
CA ARG A 49 9.60 -2.37 20.94
C ARG A 49 9.02 -2.66 22.32
N LYS A 50 7.71 -2.48 22.49
CA LYS A 50 7.04 -2.73 23.78
C LYS A 50 7.19 -4.19 24.22
N ALA A 51 7.01 -5.14 23.31
CA ALA A 51 7.17 -6.57 23.61
C ALA A 51 8.58 -6.91 24.14
N LEU A 52 9.60 -6.15 23.74
CA LEU A 52 11.00 -6.36 24.16
C LEU A 52 11.41 -5.50 25.38
N GLU A 53 10.70 -4.41 25.66
CA GLU A 53 10.95 -3.51 26.81
C GLU A 53 10.28 -4.00 28.09
N PHE A 54 9.08 -4.59 27.99
CA PHE A 54 8.34 -5.06 29.16
C PHE A 54 8.71 -6.49 29.53
N PRO A 55 8.94 -6.79 30.83
CA PRO A 55 9.19 -8.15 31.28
C PRO A 55 8.06 -9.10 30.85
N GLY A 56 8.44 -10.13 30.11
CA GLY A 56 7.55 -11.12 29.54
C GLY A 56 8.34 -12.22 28.82
N LYS A 57 7.63 -13.21 28.30
CA LYS A 57 8.25 -14.35 27.58
C LYS A 57 9.11 -13.85 26.42
N GLU A 58 8.63 -12.84 25.71
CA GLU A 58 9.28 -12.24 24.55
C GLU A 58 10.61 -11.57 24.93
N SER A 59 10.62 -10.77 26.01
CA SER A 59 11.82 -10.08 26.46
C SER A 59 12.86 -11.00 27.09
N GLU A 60 12.42 -12.08 27.76
CA GLU A 60 13.27 -13.01 28.50
C GLU A 60 13.87 -14.08 27.60
N GLN A 61 13.08 -14.61 26.67
CA GLN A 61 13.51 -15.68 25.75
C GLN A 61 14.12 -15.12 24.47
N GLY A 62 13.86 -13.85 24.13
CA GLY A 62 14.26 -13.30 22.83
C GLY A 62 13.53 -13.98 21.68
N ILE A 63 12.27 -14.37 21.89
CA ILE A 63 11.42 -15.03 20.89
C ILE A 63 10.07 -14.31 20.82
N ILE A 64 9.69 -13.84 19.63
CA ILE A 64 8.36 -13.30 19.36
C ILE A 64 7.60 -14.29 18.47
N ASP A 65 6.45 -14.76 18.94
CA ASP A 65 5.63 -15.72 18.20
C ASP A 65 4.51 -15.01 17.42
N LEU A 66 4.52 -15.16 16.10
CA LEU A 66 3.55 -14.62 15.15
C LEU A 66 2.76 -15.75 14.45
N SER A 67 2.67 -16.93 15.06
CA SER A 67 2.04 -18.11 14.44
C SER A 67 0.55 -17.95 14.10
N ASP A 68 -0.13 -16.94 14.65
CA ASP A 68 -1.52 -16.58 14.27
C ASP A 68 -1.61 -15.83 12.93
N ASN A 69 -0.47 -15.48 12.32
CA ASN A 69 -0.41 -14.75 11.06
C ASN A 69 0.00 -15.63 9.88
N ASP A 70 -0.28 -15.15 8.67
CA ASP A 70 0.11 -15.78 7.42
C ASP A 70 1.64 -15.70 7.24
N PRO A 71 2.37 -16.84 7.14
CA PRO A 71 3.83 -16.83 7.04
C PRO A 71 4.37 -16.03 5.85
N ALA A 72 3.66 -15.99 4.72
CA ALA A 72 4.07 -15.21 3.56
C ALA A 72 3.98 -13.70 3.84
N ILE A 73 2.94 -13.28 4.57
CA ILE A 73 2.76 -11.89 4.97
C ILE A 73 3.76 -11.48 6.07
N VAL A 74 4.09 -12.40 6.99
CA VAL A 74 5.15 -12.15 7.98
C VAL A 74 6.50 -11.94 7.29
N ASP A 75 6.83 -12.72 6.26
CA ASP A 75 8.07 -12.50 5.51
C ASP A 75 8.11 -11.12 4.84
N LEU A 76 7.01 -10.67 4.22
CA LEU A 76 6.89 -9.32 3.65
C LEU A 76 6.95 -8.21 4.72
N LEU A 77 6.39 -8.45 5.92
CA LEU A 77 6.52 -7.52 7.04
C LEU A 77 7.99 -7.36 7.45
N LEU A 78 8.73 -8.47 7.55
CA LEU A 78 10.15 -8.45 7.87
C LEU A 78 10.96 -7.81 6.73
N GLN A 79 10.63 -8.07 5.48
CA GLN A 79 11.20 -7.37 4.32
C GLN A 79 11.08 -5.86 4.50
N TYR A 80 9.88 -5.35 4.75
CA TYR A 80 9.65 -3.91 4.93
C TYR A 80 10.40 -3.32 6.13
N ILE A 81 10.53 -4.07 7.23
CA ILE A 81 11.26 -3.60 8.41
C ILE A 81 12.71 -3.28 8.08
N TYR A 82 13.38 -4.11 7.27
CA TYR A 82 14.77 -3.93 6.88
C TYR A 82 14.98 -3.08 5.62
N GLU A 83 14.05 -3.15 4.67
CA GLU A 83 14.25 -2.61 3.32
C GLU A 83 13.44 -1.33 3.07
N ALA A 84 12.49 -0.99 3.96
CA ALA A 84 11.49 0.07 3.77
C ALA A 84 10.64 -0.09 2.49
N GLU A 85 10.62 -1.31 1.95
CA GLU A 85 9.88 -1.72 0.78
C GLU A 85 9.57 -3.23 0.91
N TYR A 86 8.54 -3.73 0.22
CA TYR A 86 8.20 -5.15 0.15
C TYR A 86 7.62 -5.54 -1.20
N ASP A 87 7.72 -6.81 -1.56
CA ASP A 87 7.28 -7.30 -2.86
C ASP A 87 5.73 -7.36 -3.01
N PRO A 88 5.20 -7.09 -4.23
CA PRO A 88 5.90 -6.59 -5.42
C PRO A 88 6.37 -5.13 -5.25
N ILE A 89 7.61 -4.83 -5.66
CA ILE A 89 8.22 -3.49 -5.59
C ILE A 89 7.52 -2.50 -6.54
N LEU A 90 7.28 -1.27 -6.08
CA LEU A 90 6.80 -0.18 -6.94
C LEU A 90 7.92 0.22 -7.92
N ALA A 91 7.63 0.25 -9.21
CA ALA A 91 8.60 0.74 -10.19
C ALA A 91 9.01 2.18 -9.88
N ALA A 92 10.20 2.57 -10.35
CA ALA A 92 10.59 3.97 -10.30
C ALA A 92 9.51 4.83 -11.00
N PRO A 93 9.18 6.00 -10.46
CA PRO A 93 8.23 6.88 -11.10
C PRO A 93 8.69 7.19 -12.53
N PRO A 94 7.75 7.33 -13.49
CA PRO A 94 8.12 7.76 -14.83
C PRO A 94 8.82 9.13 -14.76
N ALA A 95 9.63 9.43 -15.77
CA ALA A 95 10.21 10.76 -15.89
C ALA A 95 9.11 11.82 -15.85
N GLY A 96 9.34 12.89 -15.09
CA GLY A 96 8.43 14.02 -15.05
C GLY A 96 8.29 14.62 -16.45
N HIS A 97 7.14 15.26 -16.69
CA HIS A 97 6.90 15.96 -17.94
C HIS A 97 6.39 17.36 -17.66
N SER A 98 6.72 18.29 -18.56
CA SER A 98 6.17 19.64 -18.54
C SER A 98 5.31 19.81 -19.78
N CYS A 99 4.15 20.46 -19.67
CA CYS A 99 3.25 20.68 -20.82
C CYS A 99 3.90 21.44 -21.99
N SER A 100 5.00 22.16 -21.74
CA SER A 100 5.79 22.88 -22.73
C SER A 100 6.86 22.03 -23.44
N GLN A 101 7.12 20.79 -22.97
CA GLN A 101 8.19 19.94 -23.50
C GLN A 101 7.65 18.83 -24.39
N TYR A 102 8.34 18.59 -25.50
CA TYR A 102 8.04 17.54 -26.49
C TYR A 102 8.56 16.19 -25.98
N ILE A 103 7.91 15.59 -24.97
CA ILE A 103 8.27 14.26 -24.46
C ILE A 103 7.22 13.26 -24.97
N ASN A 104 7.67 12.17 -25.59
CA ASN A 104 6.82 11.10 -26.14
C ASN A 104 5.77 11.54 -27.19
N GLY A 105 6.06 12.60 -27.97
CA GLY A 105 5.21 13.00 -29.09
C GLY A 105 4.02 13.89 -28.76
N HIS A 106 3.81 14.24 -27.48
CA HIS A 106 2.76 15.18 -27.07
C HIS A 106 3.31 16.60 -26.92
N VAL A 107 2.64 17.56 -27.56
CA VAL A 107 2.75 19.00 -27.29
C VAL A 107 1.39 19.44 -26.79
N CYS A 108 1.31 20.17 -25.66
CA CYS A 108 0.05 20.80 -25.23
C CYS A 108 -0.31 22.03 -26.08
N GLY A 109 0.02 21.99 -27.38
CA GLY A 109 -0.10 23.07 -28.33
C GLY A 109 -1.21 22.77 -29.33
N ASP A 110 -2.32 23.48 -29.12
CA ASP A 110 -3.36 23.83 -30.08
C ASP A 110 -4.34 22.74 -30.56
N TYR A 111 -5.57 22.86 -30.01
CA TYR A 111 -6.84 22.31 -30.48
C TYR A 111 -7.02 20.77 -30.46
N GLY A 112 -6.36 20.06 -29.54
CA GLY A 112 -6.59 18.62 -29.27
C GLY A 112 -6.79 18.28 -27.78
N GLU A 113 -7.12 17.01 -27.48
CA GLU A 113 -7.15 16.47 -26.11
C GLU A 113 -5.77 16.63 -25.47
N ARG A 114 -5.67 17.45 -24.42
CA ARG A 114 -4.43 17.72 -23.66
C ARG A 114 -4.07 16.56 -22.71
N CYS A 115 -4.25 15.35 -23.21
CA CYS A 115 -3.92 14.11 -22.52
C CYS A 115 -2.40 14.04 -22.42
N ILE A 116 -1.87 13.96 -21.21
CA ILE A 116 -0.43 13.77 -20.99
C ILE A 116 -0.10 12.30 -20.77
N CYS A 117 -1.01 11.58 -20.13
CA CYS A 117 -1.02 10.13 -20.04
C CYS A 117 -2.48 9.69 -19.90
N ASP A 118 -2.74 8.39 -20.00
CA ASP A 118 -4.08 7.80 -19.84
C ASP A 118 -4.77 8.18 -18.51
N HIS A 119 -4.01 8.67 -17.52
CA HIS A 119 -4.50 9.08 -16.20
C HIS A 119 -4.49 10.59 -15.95
N HIS A 120 -4.05 11.41 -16.90
CA HIS A 120 -3.90 12.84 -16.67
C HIS A 120 -4.13 13.69 -17.91
N THR A 121 -5.15 14.54 -17.86
CA THR A 121 -5.47 15.55 -18.87
C THR A 121 -5.24 16.94 -18.31
N CYS A 122 -4.29 17.68 -18.90
CA CYS A 122 -3.96 19.03 -18.47
C CYS A 122 -5.15 19.98 -18.64
N GLY A 123 -5.54 20.64 -17.54
CA GLY A 123 -6.71 21.52 -17.47
C GLY A 123 -7.92 20.92 -16.79
N GLU A 124 -8.07 19.61 -16.86
CA GLU A 124 -9.12 18.87 -16.15
C GLU A 124 -8.57 18.36 -14.82
N ASP A 125 -7.38 17.76 -14.86
CA ASP A 125 -6.70 17.18 -13.69
C ASP A 125 -5.63 18.12 -13.07
N CYS A 126 -5.21 19.17 -13.77
CA CYS A 126 -4.30 20.22 -13.26
C CYS A 126 -4.74 21.61 -13.73
N ASN A 127 -4.40 22.66 -12.97
CA ASN A 127 -4.77 24.05 -13.32
C ASN A 127 -3.82 24.66 -14.36
N TYR A 128 -3.62 23.96 -15.48
CA TYR A 128 -2.75 24.39 -16.59
C TYR A 128 -1.28 24.65 -16.23
N ASN A 129 -0.80 24.05 -15.15
CA ASN A 129 0.49 24.34 -14.53
C ASN A 129 1.35 23.08 -14.35
N CYS A 130 1.15 22.08 -15.19
CA CYS A 130 1.91 20.84 -15.16
C CYS A 130 3.38 21.12 -15.58
N GLU A 131 4.25 21.30 -14.57
CA GLU A 131 5.71 21.52 -14.66
C GLU A 131 6.42 20.39 -13.91
N ASP A 132 7.30 19.67 -14.61
CA ASP A 132 7.96 18.43 -14.14
C ASP A 132 7.00 17.47 -13.41
N PHE A 133 5.77 17.36 -13.92
CA PHE A 133 4.71 16.59 -13.30
C PHE A 133 4.99 15.09 -13.45
N VAL A 134 4.93 14.38 -12.33
CA VAL A 134 5.03 12.92 -12.26
C VAL A 134 3.66 12.37 -11.88
N CYS A 135 3.02 11.67 -12.81
CA CYS A 135 1.73 11.04 -12.53
C CYS A 135 1.93 9.85 -11.58
N SER A 136 1.31 9.91 -10.39
CA SER A 136 1.34 8.81 -9.41
C SER A 136 0.69 7.54 -9.94
N ASP A 137 -0.24 7.65 -10.87
CA ASP A 137 -1.06 6.54 -11.37
C ASP A 137 -0.38 5.83 -12.56
N CYS A 138 0.73 6.40 -13.06
CA CYS A 138 1.58 5.78 -14.08
C CYS A 138 2.71 4.92 -13.49
N VAL A 139 2.75 4.75 -12.16
CA VAL A 139 3.75 3.88 -11.51
C VAL A 139 3.35 2.43 -11.73
N GLU A 140 4.15 1.69 -12.49
CA GLU A 140 3.83 0.28 -12.76
C GLU A 140 4.08 -0.57 -11.52
N LEU A 141 3.05 -1.33 -11.12
CA LEU A 141 3.17 -2.42 -10.15
C LEU A 141 3.08 -3.77 -10.87
N LYS A 142 4.20 -4.48 -10.91
CA LYS A 142 4.29 -5.79 -11.59
C LYS A 142 3.63 -6.88 -10.75
N GLY A 143 3.10 -7.91 -11.42
CA GLY A 143 2.44 -9.04 -10.77
C GLY A 143 1.02 -9.28 -11.27
N ASP A 144 0.32 -10.20 -10.61
CA ASP A 144 -1.08 -10.57 -10.88
C ASP A 144 -2.04 -10.03 -9.81
N SER A 145 -3.34 -10.30 -9.96
CA SER A 145 -4.38 -9.77 -9.07
C SER A 145 -4.27 -10.22 -7.61
N SER A 146 -3.49 -11.25 -7.27
CA SER A 146 -3.28 -11.70 -5.87
C SER A 146 -2.69 -10.62 -4.97
N GLN A 147 -1.96 -9.66 -5.56
CA GLN A 147 -1.35 -8.56 -4.83
C GLN A 147 -2.39 -7.64 -4.14
N LEU A 148 -3.63 -7.60 -4.64
CA LEU A 148 -4.74 -6.87 -3.98
C LEU A 148 -4.91 -7.36 -2.53
N LEU A 149 -5.04 -8.68 -2.35
CA LEU A 149 -5.17 -9.26 -1.02
C LEU A 149 -3.88 -9.14 -0.21
N THR A 150 -2.71 -9.29 -0.85
CA THR A 150 -1.41 -9.12 -0.20
C THR A 150 -1.28 -7.74 0.45
N HIS A 151 -1.62 -6.67 -0.27
CA HIS A 151 -1.55 -5.30 0.27
C HIS A 151 -2.61 -5.04 1.34
N ALA A 152 -3.79 -5.65 1.23
CA ALA A 152 -4.81 -5.58 2.27
C ALA A 152 -4.35 -6.24 3.58
N LYS A 153 -3.78 -7.45 3.51
CA LYS A 153 -3.19 -8.15 4.66
C LYS A 153 -1.99 -7.40 5.23
N MET A 154 -1.11 -6.86 4.39
CA MET A 154 0.02 -6.03 4.85
C MET A 154 -0.44 -4.76 5.56
N PHE A 155 -1.55 -4.15 5.13
CA PHE A 155 -2.14 -3.02 5.82
C PHE A 155 -2.66 -3.39 7.22
N GLU A 156 -3.29 -4.55 7.37
CA GLU A 156 -3.66 -5.10 8.69
C GLU A 156 -2.42 -5.26 9.58
N MET A 157 -1.34 -5.87 9.07
CA MET A 157 -0.09 -6.02 9.83
C MET A 157 0.49 -4.67 10.24
N ALA A 158 0.43 -3.68 9.35
CA ALA A 158 0.91 -2.32 9.61
C ALA A 158 0.16 -1.65 10.78
N ASP A 159 -1.15 -1.90 10.90
CA ASP A 159 -1.97 -1.46 12.02
C ASP A 159 -1.65 -2.26 13.29
N LYS A 160 -1.72 -3.59 13.21
CA LYS A 160 -1.53 -4.52 14.34
C LYS A 160 -0.18 -4.32 15.01
N TYR A 161 0.89 -4.16 14.23
CA TYR A 161 2.26 -4.00 14.74
C TYR A 161 2.73 -2.54 14.80
N VAL A 162 1.92 -1.59 14.35
CA VAL A 162 2.22 -0.14 14.37
C VAL A 162 3.60 0.14 13.73
N VAL A 163 3.73 -0.24 12.47
CA VAL A 163 4.98 -0.11 11.71
C VAL A 163 5.00 1.21 10.93
N SER A 164 6.04 2.01 11.18
CA SER A 164 6.12 3.37 10.63
C SER A 164 6.23 3.38 9.11
N GLY A 165 5.34 4.13 8.45
CA GLY A 165 5.27 4.29 7.00
C GLY A 165 4.60 3.15 6.23
N LEU A 166 4.44 1.96 6.85
CA LEU A 166 3.97 0.77 6.12
C LEU A 166 2.54 0.93 5.62
N LYS A 167 1.64 1.51 6.43
CA LYS A 167 0.26 1.77 6.04
C LYS A 167 0.17 2.59 4.75
N GLN A 168 0.97 3.65 4.65
CA GLN A 168 0.95 4.53 3.49
C GLN A 168 1.44 3.80 2.22
N LEU A 169 2.50 3.00 2.36
CA LEU A 169 2.99 2.17 1.26
C LEU A 169 1.95 1.12 0.82
N CYS A 170 1.25 0.49 1.77
CA CYS A 170 0.17 -0.46 1.46
C CYS A 170 -0.97 0.21 0.71
N ILE A 171 -1.38 1.42 1.11
CA ILE A 171 -2.43 2.20 0.42
C ILE A 171 -1.98 2.50 -1.02
N GLU A 172 -0.75 2.96 -1.21
CA GLU A 172 -0.24 3.29 -2.53
C GLU A 172 -0.19 2.06 -3.43
N LYS A 173 0.41 0.95 -2.96
CA LYS A 173 0.47 -0.29 -3.74
C LYS A 173 -0.91 -0.87 -4.02
N TYR A 174 -1.82 -0.83 -3.05
CA TYR A 174 -3.19 -1.27 -3.25
C TYR A 174 -3.91 -0.43 -4.30
N LYS A 175 -3.73 0.89 -4.30
CA LYS A 175 -4.26 1.79 -5.32
C LYS A 175 -3.72 1.43 -6.71
N GLN A 176 -2.42 1.22 -6.86
CA GLN A 176 -1.81 0.79 -8.14
C GLN A 176 -2.35 -0.57 -8.61
N ALA A 177 -2.53 -1.51 -7.69
CA ALA A 177 -3.14 -2.81 -8.00
C ALA A 177 -4.60 -2.65 -8.47
N CYS A 178 -5.38 -1.79 -7.82
CA CYS A 178 -6.77 -1.52 -8.21
C CYS A 178 -6.87 -0.91 -9.61
N LEU A 179 -5.97 -0.01 -10.02
CA LEU A 179 -5.98 0.56 -11.38
C LEU A 179 -5.94 -0.52 -12.46
N LYS A 180 -5.21 -1.61 -12.21
CA LYS A 180 -5.05 -2.72 -13.15
C LYS A 180 -6.08 -3.85 -12.99
N PHE A 181 -6.52 -4.12 -11.76
CA PHE A 181 -7.28 -5.32 -11.41
C PHE A 181 -8.65 -5.03 -10.76
N TRP A 182 -9.21 -3.82 -10.94
CA TRP A 182 -10.51 -3.44 -10.37
C TRP A 182 -11.66 -4.40 -10.74
N ASP A 183 -11.62 -5.00 -11.93
CA ASP A 183 -12.65 -5.93 -12.43
C ASP A 183 -12.35 -7.41 -12.13
N ASP A 184 -11.27 -7.73 -11.41
CA ASP A 184 -10.93 -9.09 -11.01
C ASP A 184 -11.73 -9.50 -9.76
N SER A 185 -12.07 -10.79 -9.60
CA SER A 185 -12.81 -11.27 -8.43
C SER A 185 -12.04 -11.07 -7.11
N LYS A 186 -10.70 -11.04 -7.15
CA LYS A 186 -9.86 -10.76 -5.98
C LYS A 186 -9.99 -9.33 -5.47
N PHE A 187 -10.52 -8.39 -6.27
CA PHE A 187 -10.86 -7.06 -5.79
C PHE A 187 -11.87 -7.15 -4.64
N ALA A 188 -12.99 -7.87 -4.86
CA ALA A 188 -14.02 -8.02 -3.83
C ALA A 188 -13.48 -8.74 -2.58
N GLU A 189 -12.67 -9.78 -2.75
CA GLU A 189 -12.02 -10.49 -1.63
C GLU A 189 -11.13 -9.54 -0.80
N SER A 190 -10.27 -8.76 -1.46
CA SER A 190 -9.40 -7.81 -0.77
C SER A 190 -10.16 -6.66 -0.10
N ALA A 191 -11.25 -6.20 -0.72
CA ALA A 191 -12.15 -5.20 -0.15
C ALA A 191 -12.85 -5.73 1.09
N TYR A 192 -13.32 -6.99 1.08
CA TYR A 192 -13.89 -7.65 2.24
C TYR A 192 -12.89 -7.67 3.40
N HIS A 193 -11.65 -8.08 3.11
CA HIS A 193 -10.58 -8.09 4.10
C HIS A 193 -10.34 -6.69 4.68
N ALA A 194 -10.17 -5.67 3.83
CA ALA A 194 -9.95 -4.29 4.27
C ALA A 194 -11.09 -3.77 5.18
N TYR A 195 -12.34 -4.13 4.91
CA TYR A 195 -13.50 -3.71 5.70
C TYR A 195 -13.75 -4.56 6.96
N SER A 196 -13.25 -5.79 7.02
CA SER A 196 -13.43 -6.69 8.17
C SER A 196 -12.30 -6.58 9.19
N THR A 197 -11.07 -6.30 8.77
CA THR A 197 -9.89 -6.30 9.66
C THR A 197 -9.47 -4.92 10.16
N THR A 198 -10.08 -3.85 9.64
CA THR A 198 -9.79 -2.47 10.09
C THR A 198 -11.01 -1.87 10.80
N PRO A 199 -10.86 -0.96 11.78
CA PRO A 199 -12.01 -0.24 12.35
C PRO A 199 -12.54 0.82 11.37
N THR A 200 -13.81 1.22 11.50
CA THR A 200 -14.47 2.19 10.59
C THR A 200 -13.81 3.58 10.53
N ARG A 201 -13.08 3.98 11.58
CA ARG A 201 -12.29 5.22 11.61
C ARG A 201 -11.03 5.16 10.73
N GLU A 202 -10.56 3.95 10.40
CA GLU A 202 -9.40 3.73 9.57
C GLU A 202 -9.81 3.81 8.10
N LYS A 203 -9.62 5.00 7.52
CA LYS A 203 -10.12 5.32 6.19
C LYS A 203 -9.22 4.80 5.06
N GLY A 204 -7.97 4.39 5.34
CA GLY A 204 -6.94 4.07 4.35
C GLY A 204 -7.42 3.28 3.12
N LEU A 205 -7.44 1.95 3.20
CA LEU A 205 -7.90 1.11 2.09
C LEU A 205 -9.40 1.25 1.80
N ARG A 206 -10.21 1.56 2.83
CA ARG A 206 -11.67 1.73 2.69
C ARG A 206 -12.02 2.83 1.68
N ASN A 207 -11.34 3.98 1.75
CA ASN A 207 -11.51 5.06 0.80
C ASN A 207 -11.09 4.65 -0.62
N VAL A 208 -10.03 3.85 -0.76
CA VAL A 208 -9.59 3.35 -2.07
C VAL A 208 -10.66 2.46 -2.69
N VAL A 209 -11.19 1.49 -1.93
CA VAL A 209 -12.28 0.60 -2.39
C VAL A 209 -13.51 1.41 -2.79
N CYS A 210 -13.95 2.35 -1.94
CA CYS A 210 -15.09 3.22 -2.21
C CYS A 210 -14.91 4.00 -3.53
N LYS A 211 -13.72 4.60 -3.71
CA LYS A 211 -13.37 5.35 -4.92
C LYS A 211 -13.35 4.47 -6.17
N VAL A 212 -12.81 3.26 -6.10
CA VAL A 212 -12.79 2.32 -7.22
C VAL A 212 -14.20 1.93 -7.63
N ILE A 213 -15.08 1.58 -6.68
CA ILE A 213 -16.48 1.25 -7.00
C ILE A 213 -17.23 2.47 -7.56
N SER A 214 -16.98 3.65 -7.00
CA SER A 214 -17.52 4.93 -7.49
C SER A 214 -17.10 5.20 -8.93
N GLN A 215 -15.85 4.95 -9.30
CA GLN A 215 -15.35 5.11 -10.67
C GLN A 215 -15.89 4.02 -11.62
N HIS A 216 -16.13 2.81 -11.11
CA HIS A 216 -16.56 1.64 -11.88
C HIS A 216 -17.91 1.09 -11.40
N MET A 217 -18.97 1.90 -11.44
CA MET A 217 -20.31 1.54 -10.91
C MET A 217 -20.92 0.26 -11.51
N SER A 218 -20.41 -0.22 -12.65
CA SER A 218 -20.78 -1.53 -13.21
C SER A 218 -20.46 -2.70 -12.27
N LEU A 219 -19.49 -2.54 -11.37
CA LEU A 219 -19.11 -3.52 -10.35
C LEU A 219 -20.28 -3.90 -9.43
N LEU A 220 -21.23 -2.99 -9.19
CA LEU A 220 -22.42 -3.26 -8.35
C LEU A 220 -23.32 -4.37 -8.89
N LYS A 221 -23.14 -4.78 -10.16
CA LYS A 221 -23.86 -5.92 -10.76
C LYS A 221 -23.24 -7.27 -10.44
N LYS A 222 -22.04 -7.28 -9.84
CA LYS A 222 -21.35 -8.52 -9.47
C LYS A 222 -21.84 -8.99 -8.10
N PRO A 223 -22.22 -10.28 -7.94
CA PRO A 223 -22.69 -10.81 -6.66
C PRO A 223 -21.71 -10.56 -5.51
N GLU A 224 -20.41 -10.68 -5.76
CA GLU A 224 -19.38 -10.52 -4.73
C GLU A 224 -19.28 -9.07 -4.23
N VAL A 225 -19.63 -8.09 -5.07
CA VAL A 225 -19.66 -6.67 -4.69
C VAL A 225 -21.00 -6.31 -4.06
N GLU A 226 -22.10 -6.92 -4.50
CA GLU A 226 -23.40 -6.80 -3.86
C GLU A 226 -23.34 -7.27 -2.39
N ASP A 227 -22.72 -8.43 -2.14
CA ASP A 227 -22.50 -8.97 -0.80
C ASP A 227 -21.71 -7.99 0.09
N LEU A 228 -20.64 -7.38 -0.45
CA LEU A 228 -19.87 -6.34 0.26
C LEU A 228 -20.72 -5.13 0.65
N MET A 229 -21.56 -4.66 -0.27
CA MET A 229 -22.40 -3.48 -0.06
C MET A 229 -23.45 -3.73 1.03
N ASN A 230 -23.99 -4.94 1.07
CA ASN A 230 -24.98 -5.35 2.06
C ASN A 230 -24.37 -5.60 3.45
N GLU A 231 -23.17 -6.18 3.50
CA GLU A 231 -22.48 -6.46 4.77
C GLU A 231 -21.94 -5.18 5.42
N PHE A 232 -21.38 -4.27 4.63
CA PHE A 232 -20.69 -3.08 5.13
C PHE A 232 -21.46 -1.79 4.83
N ASN A 233 -22.40 -1.43 5.71
CA ASN A 233 -23.15 -0.16 5.62
C ASN A 233 -22.27 1.08 5.44
N GLY A 234 -21.05 1.08 6.01
CA GLY A 234 -20.08 2.15 5.84
C GLY A 234 -19.57 2.30 4.41
N LEU A 235 -19.46 1.20 3.65
CA LEU A 235 -19.14 1.23 2.21
C LEU A 235 -20.30 1.83 1.43
N ALA A 236 -21.54 1.36 1.68
CA ALA A 236 -22.72 1.86 0.99
C ALA A 236 -22.95 3.36 1.22
N PHE A 237 -22.83 3.82 2.48
CA PHE A 237 -22.92 5.22 2.82
C PHE A 237 -21.79 6.05 2.18
N GLY A 238 -20.55 5.54 2.24
CA GLY A 238 -19.40 6.19 1.61
C GLY A 238 -19.58 6.38 0.11
N LEU A 239 -20.05 5.35 -0.58
CA LEU A 239 -20.29 5.39 -2.03
C LEU A 239 -21.39 6.40 -2.39
N LEU A 240 -22.49 6.40 -1.64
CA LEU A 240 -23.57 7.37 -1.84
C LEU A 240 -23.09 8.80 -1.63
N PHE A 241 -22.32 9.04 -0.57
CA PHE A 241 -21.77 10.36 -0.26
C PHE A 241 -20.83 10.83 -1.36
N GLU A 242 -19.91 9.98 -1.82
CA GLU A 242 -18.99 10.30 -2.91
C GLU A 242 -19.73 10.65 -4.21
N LYS A 243 -20.81 9.92 -4.53
CA LYS A 243 -21.66 10.24 -5.69
C LYS A 243 -22.46 11.52 -5.52
N ALA A 244 -22.94 11.80 -4.31
CA ALA A 244 -23.64 13.04 -3.99
C ALA A 244 -22.71 14.26 -4.15
N GLU A 245 -21.45 14.16 -3.72
CA GLU A 245 -20.44 15.19 -3.93
C GLU A 245 -20.15 15.41 -5.43
N GLN A 246 -19.92 14.33 -6.19
CA GLN A 246 -19.69 14.40 -7.64
C GLN A 246 -20.86 15.04 -8.39
N ALA A 247 -22.09 14.76 -7.97
CA ALA A 247 -23.31 15.33 -8.55
C ALA A 247 -23.64 16.74 -8.03
N GLY A 248 -22.88 17.26 -7.05
CA GLY A 248 -23.09 18.58 -6.46
C GLY A 248 -24.31 18.68 -5.54
N TRP A 249 -24.81 17.57 -5.00
CA TRP A 249 -25.98 17.54 -4.11
C TRP A 249 -25.69 18.03 -2.70
N CYS A 250 -24.41 18.11 -2.31
CA CYS A 250 -23.96 18.50 -0.96
C CYS A 250 -23.64 20.00 -0.83
N LYS A 251 -24.13 20.84 -1.74
CA LYS A 251 -23.90 22.30 -1.75
C LYS A 251 -25.03 23.08 -1.07
#